data_AF-A0A7C7PV92-F1
#
_entry.id   AF-A0A7C7PV92-F1
#
_cell.length_a   1.000
_cell.length_b   1.000
_cell.length_c   1.000
_cell.angle_alpha   90.00
_cell.angle_beta   90.00
_cell.angle_gamma   90.00
#
_symmetry.space_group_name_H-M   'P 1'
#
loop_
_entity.id
_entity.type
_entity.pdbx_description
1 polymer ?
#
loop_
_entity_poly.entity_id
_entity_poly.type
_entity_poly.pdbx_seq_one_letter_code
_entity_poly.pdbx_strand_id
1 'polypeptide(L)'
;MTGSLIRAPRFMIADHPLPWLLPLIVILVVFALYPFFYNIFLSFHEFAPRKRELVPVGFDNWVQLFGDPRMWNAFSVTLLYTGICLVIQVVLGMAIALLIDSDDPGFGFLRGVLTLTLVIPPAIAGMMFLLMQDAQFGIITWT
;
A
#
# COMPACT_ATOMS: atom_id res chain seq x y z
N MET A 1 60.33 -1.98 -2.88
CA MET A 1 59.14 -1.22 -3.32
C MET A 1 58.00 -2.23 -3.42
N THR A 2 57.32 -2.50 -2.31
CA THR A 2 56.38 -3.62 -2.22
C THR A 2 55.04 -3.07 -1.76
N GLY A 3 54.04 -3.25 -2.63
CA GLY A 3 52.78 -2.52 -2.65
C GLY A 3 51.96 -2.61 -1.36
N SER A 4 51.31 -1.49 -1.06
CA SER A 4 50.37 -1.32 0.05
C SER A 4 49.21 -2.30 -0.06
N LEU A 5 49.15 -3.23 0.89
CA LEU A 5 48.00 -4.10 1.10
C LEU A 5 46.84 -3.23 1.62
N ILE A 6 45.90 -2.93 0.74
CA ILE A 6 44.58 -2.40 1.12
C ILE A 6 43.91 -3.51 1.94
N ARG A 7 44.01 -3.43 3.26
CA ARG A 7 43.28 -4.30 4.18
C ARG A 7 41.81 -3.87 4.16
N ALA A 8 41.03 -4.46 3.26
CA ALA A 8 39.59 -4.34 3.31
C ALA A 8 39.08 -4.85 4.68
N PRO A 9 38.16 -4.13 5.33
CA PRO A 9 37.66 -4.50 6.64
C PRO A 9 36.90 -5.84 6.61
N ARG A 10 37.02 -6.62 7.69
CA ARG A 10 36.61 -8.04 7.82
C ARG A 10 35.10 -8.32 7.60
N PHE A 11 34.27 -7.28 7.45
CA PHE A 11 32.82 -7.38 7.16
C PHE A 11 32.52 -7.60 5.66
N MET A 12 33.51 -7.45 4.78
CA MET A 12 33.39 -7.63 3.32
C MET A 12 33.83 -9.01 2.82
N ILE A 13 34.09 -9.96 3.72
CA ILE A 13 34.43 -11.34 3.36
C ILE A 13 33.12 -12.11 3.09
N ALA A 14 33.13 -12.95 2.04
CA ALA A 14 31.96 -13.59 1.42
C ALA A 14 31.04 -14.41 2.35
N ASP A 15 31.47 -14.70 3.59
CA ASP A 15 30.70 -15.45 4.59
C ASP A 15 29.68 -14.59 5.38
N HIS A 16 29.67 -13.26 5.19
CA HIS A 16 28.68 -12.39 5.82
C HIS A 16 27.49 -12.13 4.87
N PRO A 17 26.22 -12.19 5.32
CA PRO A 17 25.06 -11.94 4.45
C PRO A 17 24.91 -10.48 4.00
N LEU A 18 25.66 -9.55 4.61
CA LEU A 18 25.49 -8.10 4.39
C LEU A 18 25.80 -7.64 2.96
N PRO A 19 26.86 -8.08 2.26
CA PRO A 19 27.12 -7.69 0.88
C PRO A 19 26.02 -8.12 -0.09
N TRP A 20 25.37 -9.25 0.17
CA TRP A 20 24.26 -9.78 -0.64
C TRP A 20 22.95 -9.02 -0.39
N LEU A 21 22.73 -8.57 0.85
CA LEU A 21 21.58 -7.75 1.22
C LEU A 21 21.78 -6.27 0.89
N LEU A 22 23.01 -5.82 0.66
CA LEU A 22 23.35 -4.42 0.45
C LEU A 22 22.54 -3.78 -0.70
N PRO A 23 22.38 -4.39 -1.88
CA PRO A 23 21.59 -3.81 -2.97
C PRO A 23 20.11 -3.67 -2.59
N LEU A 24 19.53 -4.66 -1.90
CA LEU A 24 18.15 -4.62 -1.40
C LEU A 24 17.97 -3.49 -0.39
N ILE A 25 18.89 -3.37 0.57
CA ILE A 25 18.87 -2.32 1.60
C ILE A 25 18.97 -0.94 0.94
N VAL A 26 19.88 -0.76 -0.02
CA VAL A 26 20.02 0.51 -0.75
C VAL A 26 18.72 0.88 -1.48
N ILE A 27 18.11 -0.06 -2.19
CA ILE A 27 16.83 0.17 -2.87
C ILE A 27 15.74 0.56 -1.85
N LEU A 28 15.62 -0.19 -0.75
CA LEU A 28 14.63 0.07 0.29
C LEU A 28 14.83 1.46 0.91
N VAL A 29 16.08 1.85 1.19
CA VAL A 29 16.38 3.19 1.76
C VAL A 29 16.05 4.30 0.77
N VAL A 30 16.44 4.17 -0.50
CA VAL A 30 16.26 5.23 -1.51
C VAL A 30 14.79 5.39 -1.91
N PHE A 31 14.05 4.29 -2.04
CA PHE A 31 12.69 4.33 -2.59
C PHE A 31 11.59 4.28 -1.53
N ALA A 32 11.86 3.82 -0.31
CA ALA A 32 10.87 3.80 0.76
C ALA A 32 11.21 4.78 1.89
N LEU A 33 12.39 4.68 2.50
CA LEU A 33 12.72 5.53 3.66
C LEU A 33 12.93 6.99 3.27
N TYR A 34 13.67 7.27 2.20
CA TYR A 34 13.92 8.64 1.75
C TYR A 34 12.62 9.43 1.50
N PRO A 35 11.67 8.96 0.67
CA PRO A 35 10.42 9.70 0.48
C PRO A 35 9.57 9.74 1.76
N PHE A 36 9.61 8.72 2.63
CA PHE A 36 8.91 8.75 3.90
C PHE A 36 9.39 9.89 4.81
N PHE A 37 10.71 9.99 5.04
CA PHE A 37 11.27 11.07 5.85
C PHE A 37 11.12 12.43 5.17
N TYR A 38 11.20 12.49 3.84
CA TYR A 38 10.94 13.71 3.09
C TYR A 38 9.49 14.18 3.25
N ASN A 39 8.51 13.27 3.25
CA ASN A 39 7.11 13.60 3.52
C ASN A 39 6.90 14.09 4.96
N ILE A 40 7.59 13.50 5.94
CA ILE A 40 7.57 14.00 7.32
C ILE A 40 8.10 15.43 7.36
N PHE A 41 9.26 15.69 6.75
CA PHE A 41 9.81 17.04 6.65
C PHE A 41 8.83 18.00 5.97
N LEU A 42 8.21 17.58 4.86
CA LEU A 42 7.23 18.37 4.12
C LEU A 42 5.97 18.65 4.95
N SER A 43 5.57 17.75 5.86
CA SER A 43 4.41 17.99 6.73
C SER A 43 4.57 19.21 7.66
N PHE A 44 5.81 19.60 7.96
CA PHE A 44 6.12 20.81 8.76
C PHE A 44 6.32 22.07 7.90
N HIS A 45 6.20 21.96 6.59
CA HIS A 45 6.36 23.06 5.64
C HIS A 45 5.06 23.26 4.86
N GLU A 46 4.74 24.51 4.55
CA GLU A 46 3.62 24.85 3.68
C GLU A 46 4.19 25.36 2.35
N PHE A 47 3.65 24.85 1.25
CA PHE A 47 4.04 25.33 -0.07
C PHE A 47 3.26 26.61 -0.39
N ALA A 48 3.91 27.77 -0.32
CA ALA A 48 3.29 29.04 -0.65
C ALA A 48 3.28 29.25 -2.18
N PRO A 49 2.15 29.08 -2.89
CA PRO A 49 2.12 29.10 -4.36
C PRO A 49 2.56 30.46 -4.94
N ARG A 50 2.34 31.53 -4.16
CA ARG A 50 2.68 32.91 -4.51
C ARG A 50 4.18 33.21 -4.45
N LYS A 51 4.93 32.55 -3.56
CA LYS A 51 6.39 32.72 -3.44
C LYS A 51 7.18 31.58 -4.10
N ARG A 52 6.51 30.48 -4.49
CA ARG A 52 7.14 29.24 -4.98
C ARG A 52 8.21 28.71 -4.02
N GLU A 53 8.01 28.94 -2.73
CA GLU A 53 8.94 28.58 -1.68
C GLU A 53 8.22 27.74 -0.62
N LEU A 54 8.98 26.81 -0.05
CA LEU A 54 8.56 26.04 1.12
C LEU A 54 8.75 26.93 2.35
N VAL A 55 7.64 27.34 2.96
CA VAL A 55 7.67 28.14 4.18
C VAL A 55 7.61 27.18 5.37
N PRO A 56 8.58 27.21 6.30
CA PRO A 56 8.49 26.40 7.51
C PRO A 56 7.36 26.94 8.40
N VAL A 57 6.31 26.14 8.60
CA VAL A 57 5.14 26.46 9.43
C VAL A 57 5.13 25.68 10.75
N GLY A 58 6.08 24.76 10.94
CA GLY A 58 6.20 23.96 12.15
C GLY A 58 4.97 23.06 12.33
N PHE A 59 4.31 23.14 13.49
CA PHE A 59 3.18 22.29 13.84
C PHE A 59 1.81 22.83 13.38
N ASP A 60 1.75 23.98 12.71
CA ASP A 60 0.48 24.63 12.39
C ASP A 60 -0.41 23.75 11.49
N ASN A 61 0.19 23.08 10.50
CA ASN A 61 -0.50 22.10 9.64
C ASN A 61 -1.20 20.99 10.45
N TRP A 62 -0.55 20.50 11.52
CA TRP A 62 -1.11 19.45 12.37
C TRP A 62 -2.26 19.98 13.23
N VAL A 63 -2.12 21.18 13.81
CA VAL A 63 -3.19 21.81 14.60
C VAL A 63 -4.42 22.06 13.74
N GLN A 64 -4.24 22.59 12.54
CA GLN A 64 -5.34 22.80 11.58
C GLN A 64 -6.00 21.48 11.19
N LEU A 65 -5.21 20.43 10.93
CA LEU A 65 -5.71 19.12 10.56
C LEU A 65 -6.57 18.48 11.67
N PHE A 66 -6.09 18.49 12.92
CA PHE A 66 -6.84 17.95 14.06
C PHE A 66 -8.06 18.80 14.45
N GLY A 67 -8.05 20.09 14.10
CA GLY A 67 -9.18 20.99 14.29
C GLY A 67 -10.30 20.86 13.25
N ASP A 68 -10.04 20.21 12.10
CA ASP A 68 -11.00 20.10 11.01
C ASP A 68 -11.99 18.92 11.22
N PRO A 69 -13.30 19.17 11.37
CA PRO A 69 -14.31 18.11 11.45
C PRO A 69 -14.33 17.18 10.23
N ARG A 70 -13.92 17.68 9.05
CA ARG A 70 -13.85 16.87 7.82
C ARG A 70 -12.77 15.79 7.93
N MET A 71 -11.65 16.08 8.59
CA MET A 71 -10.59 15.10 8.84
C MET A 71 -11.14 13.93 9.68
N TRP A 72 -11.83 14.24 10.79
CA TRP A 72 -12.40 13.23 11.67
C TRP A 72 -13.53 12.42 11.02
N ASN A 73 -14.35 13.07 10.19
CA ASN A 73 -15.37 12.37 9.42
C ASN A 73 -14.74 11.42 8.40
N ALA A 74 -13.78 11.89 7.60
CA ALA A 74 -13.08 11.05 6.63
C ALA A 74 -12.36 9.88 7.32
N PHE A 75 -11.66 10.14 8.43
CA PHE A 75 -10.97 9.12 9.21
C PHE A 75 -11.92 8.04 9.74
N SER A 76 -13.06 8.43 10.31
CA SER A 76 -14.04 7.48 10.84
C SER A 76 -14.72 6.65 9.74
N VAL A 77 -15.04 7.27 8.59
CA VAL A 77 -15.58 6.56 7.42
C VAL A 77 -14.56 5.55 6.88
N THR A 78 -13.29 5.93 6.74
CA THR A 78 -12.24 5.01 6.29
C THR A 78 -12.06 3.86 7.27
N LEU A 79 -12.00 4.13 8.57
CA LEU A 79 -11.80 3.10 9.59
C LEU A 79 -12.98 2.11 9.63
N LEU A 80 -14.22 2.62 9.57
CA LEU A 80 -15.42 1.81 9.55
C LEU A 80 -15.50 0.97 8.26
N TYR A 81 -15.21 1.58 7.11
CA TYR A 81 -15.14 0.89 5.83
C TYR A 81 -14.11 -0.25 5.86
N THR A 82 -12.87 0.04 6.26
CA THR A 82 -11.81 -0.98 6.35
C THR A 82 -12.17 -2.07 7.34
N GLY A 83 -12.73 -1.73 8.50
CA GLY A 83 -13.14 -2.71 9.51
C GLY A 83 -14.21 -3.68 8.98
N ILE A 84 -15.27 -3.15 8.36
CA ILE A 84 -16.34 -3.97 7.78
C ILE A 84 -15.80 -4.84 6.63
N CYS A 85 -15.04 -4.25 5.70
CA CYS A 85 -14.46 -4.98 4.58
C CYS A 85 -13.52 -6.10 5.06
N LEU A 86 -12.65 -5.83 6.03
CA LEU A 86 -11.71 -6.81 6.56
C LEU A 86 -12.44 -7.98 7.22
N VAL A 87 -13.44 -7.69 8.07
CA VAL A 87 -14.24 -8.74 8.73
C VAL A 87 -14.93 -9.63 7.69
N ILE A 88 -15.59 -9.04 6.71
CA ILE A 88 -16.27 -9.80 5.65
C ILE A 88 -15.26 -10.62 4.83
N GLN A 89 -14.13 -10.03 4.44
CA GLN A 89 -13.09 -10.71 3.67
C GLN A 89 -12.49 -11.91 4.41
N VAL A 90 -12.19 -11.75 5.70
CA VAL A 90 -11.63 -12.84 6.53
C VAL A 90 -12.66 -13.95 6.73
N VAL A 91 -13.90 -13.59 7.08
CA VAL A 91 -14.96 -14.59 7.32
C VAL A 91 -15.28 -15.37 6.04
N LEU A 92 -15.49 -14.69 4.91
CA LEU A 92 -15.77 -15.34 3.63
C LEU A 92 -14.56 -16.13 3.14
N GLY A 93 -13.36 -15.55 3.20
CA GLY A 93 -12.13 -16.21 2.78
C GLY A 93 -11.87 -17.49 3.57
N MET A 94 -12.08 -17.46 4.88
CA MET A 94 -11.93 -18.63 5.74
C MET A 94 -13.03 -19.67 5.50
N ALA A 95 -14.29 -19.24 5.33
CA ALA A 95 -15.39 -20.16 5.00
C ALA A 95 -15.14 -20.88 3.67
N ILE A 96 -14.68 -20.16 2.64
CA ILE A 96 -14.31 -20.71 1.34
C ILE A 96 -13.10 -21.64 1.47
N ALA A 97 -12.07 -21.24 2.23
CA ALA A 97 -10.90 -22.08 2.44
C ALA A 97 -11.26 -23.43 3.09
N LEU A 98 -12.11 -23.41 4.12
CA LEU A 98 -12.60 -24.64 4.78
C LEU A 98 -13.47 -25.49 3.85
N LEU A 99 -14.29 -24.86 3.00
CA LEU A 99 -15.10 -25.58 2.02
C LEU A 99 -14.23 -26.32 0.99
N ILE A 100 -13.08 -25.74 0.66
CA ILE A 100 -12.15 -26.23 -0.38
C ILE A 100 -10.98 -27.01 0.22
N ASP A 101 -11.01 -27.32 1.51
CA ASP A 101 -9.93 -28.08 2.19
C ASP A 101 -9.93 -29.57 1.80
N SER A 102 -11.07 -30.10 1.35
CA SER A 102 -11.20 -31.49 0.91
C SER A 102 -10.57 -31.77 -0.46
N ASP A 103 -9.94 -32.94 -0.63
CA ASP A 103 -9.34 -33.43 -1.89
C ASP A 103 -10.38 -33.97 -2.90
N ASP A 104 -11.62 -33.50 -2.83
CA ASP A 104 -12.71 -33.96 -3.68
C ASP A 104 -12.50 -33.51 -5.16
N PRO A 105 -12.92 -34.34 -6.13
CA PRO A 105 -12.77 -34.02 -7.55
C PRO A 105 -13.63 -32.79 -7.93
N GLY A 106 -12.97 -31.73 -8.42
CA GLY A 106 -13.59 -30.46 -8.83
C GLY A 106 -13.05 -29.23 -8.07
N PHE A 107 -12.53 -29.44 -6.85
CA PHE A 107 -11.96 -28.35 -6.05
C PHE A 107 -10.69 -27.73 -6.64
N GLY A 108 -9.90 -28.51 -7.38
CA GLY A 108 -8.75 -27.98 -8.12
C GLY A 108 -9.14 -26.92 -9.17
N PHE A 109 -10.27 -27.10 -9.87
CA PHE A 109 -10.79 -26.10 -10.81
C PHE A 109 -11.27 -24.85 -10.08
N LEU A 110 -12.01 -25.01 -8.97
CA LEU A 110 -12.50 -23.89 -8.17
C LEU A 110 -11.36 -23.06 -7.58
N ARG A 111 -10.30 -23.69 -7.05
CA ARG A 111 -9.07 -23.01 -6.62
C ARG A 111 -8.45 -22.21 -7.77
N GLY A 112 -8.44 -22.75 -8.98
CA GLY A 112 -7.98 -22.05 -10.18
C GLY A 112 -8.79 -20.81 -10.50
N VAL A 113 -10.12 -20.91 -10.55
CA VAL A 113 -11.02 -19.77 -10.83
C VAL A 113 -10.90 -18.68 -9.76
N LEU A 114 -10.86 -19.05 -8.48
CA LEU A 114 -10.68 -18.09 -7.38
C LEU A 114 -9.33 -17.35 -7.48
N THR A 115 -8.28 -18.06 -7.90
CA THR A 115 -6.96 -17.45 -8.11
C THR A 115 -6.97 -16.48 -9.29
N LEU A 116 -7.72 -16.77 -10.37
CA LEU A 116 -7.85 -15.85 -11.51
C LEU A 116 -8.44 -14.50 -11.09
N THR A 117 -9.35 -14.48 -10.12
CA THR A 117 -9.92 -13.24 -9.60
C THR A 117 -8.86 -12.32 -8.98
N LEU A 118 -7.79 -12.86 -8.39
CA LEU A 118 -6.69 -12.07 -7.80
C LEU A 118 -5.91 -11.24 -8.83
N VAL A 119 -6.00 -11.60 -10.11
CA VAL A 119 -5.30 -10.90 -11.20
C VAL A 119 -6.08 -9.68 -11.69
N ILE A 120 -7.38 -9.59 -11.38
CA ILE A 120 -8.23 -8.49 -11.83
C ILE A 120 -7.81 -7.19 -11.09
N PRO A 121 -7.38 -6.13 -11.80
CA PRO A 121 -7.02 -4.87 -11.18
C PRO A 121 -8.25 -4.19 -10.54
N PRO A 122 -8.09 -3.54 -9.36
CA PRO A 122 -9.20 -2.84 -8.70
C PRO A 122 -9.87 -1.78 -9.57
N ALA A 123 -9.09 -1.10 -10.43
CA ALA A 123 -9.62 -0.11 -11.36
C ALA A 123 -10.61 -0.70 -12.36
N ILE A 124 -10.35 -1.92 -12.88
CA ILE A 124 -11.27 -2.61 -13.79
C ILE A 124 -12.55 -3.00 -13.07
N ALA A 125 -12.43 -3.55 -11.86
CA ALA A 125 -13.59 -3.89 -11.04
C ALA A 125 -14.49 -2.67 -10.79
N GLY A 126 -13.89 -1.52 -10.48
CA GLY A 126 -14.61 -0.25 -10.31
C GLY A 126 -15.30 0.22 -11.59
N MET A 127 -14.62 0.17 -12.74
CA MET A 127 -15.23 0.52 -14.03
C MET A 127 -16.37 -0.40 -14.40
N MET A 128 -16.24 -1.71 -14.19
CA MET A 128 -17.34 -2.65 -14.42
C MET A 128 -18.53 -2.34 -13.53
N PHE A 129 -18.31 -1.99 -12.27
CA PHE A 129 -19.39 -1.60 -11.37
C PHE A 129 -20.10 -0.30 -11.80
N LEU A 130 -19.36 0.66 -12.37
CA LEU A 130 -19.94 1.87 -12.97
C LEU A 130 -20.78 1.53 -14.22
N LEU A 131 -20.29 0.64 -15.08
CA LEU A 131 -21.04 0.17 -16.25
C LEU A 131 -22.31 -0.60 -15.85
N MET A 132 -22.23 -1.41 -14.78
CA MET A 132 -23.39 -2.09 -14.23
C MET A 132 -24.44 -1.11 -13.68
N GLN A 133 -24.02 0.08 -13.23
CA GLN A 133 -24.88 1.15 -12.75
C GLN A 133 -25.36 2.12 -13.85
N ASP A 134 -25.02 1.86 -15.11
CA ASP A 134 -25.43 2.75 -16.21
C ASP A 134 -26.97 2.81 -16.35
N ALA A 135 -27.50 4.02 -16.53
CA ALA A 135 -28.96 4.23 -16.54
C ALA A 135 -29.66 3.72 -17.80
N GLN A 136 -28.93 3.54 -18.92
CA GLN A 136 -29.53 3.14 -20.20
C GLN A 136 -29.39 1.64 -20.47
N PHE A 137 -28.29 1.03 -20.04
CA PHE A 137 -27.99 -0.38 -20.31
C PHE A 137 -27.45 -1.16 -19.10
N GLY A 138 -27.38 -0.54 -17.92
CA GLY A 138 -26.89 -1.15 -16.70
C GLY A 138 -27.85 -2.20 -16.14
N ILE A 139 -27.28 -3.23 -15.52
CA ILE A 139 -28.01 -4.33 -14.86
C ILE A 139 -28.60 -3.86 -13.52
N ILE A 140 -27.97 -2.85 -12.90
CA ILE A 140 -28.35 -2.30 -11.60
C ILE A 140 -28.75 -0.84 -11.83
N THR A 141 -30.04 -0.59 -12.05
CA THR A 141 -30.54 0.78 -12.20
C THR A 141 -30.49 1.50 -10.84
N TRP A 142 -29.74 2.60 -10.77
CA TRP A 142 -29.93 3.59 -9.72
C TRP A 142 -31.03 4.54 -10.19
N THR A 143 -32.17 4.57 -9.49
CA THR A 143 -33.26 5.54 -9.74
C THR A 143 -32.80 6.95 -9.48
#